data_AF-A0A316EC82-F1
#
_entry.id   AF-A0A316EC82-F1
#
_cell.length_a   1.000
_cell.length_b   1.000
_cell.length_c   1.000
_cell.angle_alpha   90.00
_cell.angle_beta   90.00
_cell.angle_gamma   90.00
#
_symmetry.space_group_name_H-M   'P 1'
#
loop_
_entity.id
_entity.type
_entity.pdbx_description
1 polymer ?
#
loop_
_entity_poly.entity_id
_entity_poly.type
_entity_poly.pdbx_seq_one_letter_code
_entity_poly.pdbx_strand_id
1 'polypeptide(L)'
;MTTQSIRILHPVTGALVGRCRGPTESGVCPKAGPNGVVPCAGMMIAAAEPDPGYWPVPIPRGYRHCDLPWNEMVRSCLRESEHCRQRWQSGLKRETLRLRALARSGDPRYRKMTERDLDITALWYWRLSVAAKSLHHAEKRAQDQAKVYLDLTEYRRSLAGSDVSVGPDRSSRLGPVPGGRQSSGVMPRSVRPTAAAAGR
;
A
#
# COMPACT_ATOMS: atom_id res chain seq x y z
N MET A 1 0.85 17.52 -5.59
CA MET A 1 0.14 16.32 -5.11
C MET A 1 -1.04 16.78 -4.27
N THR A 2 -2.27 16.59 -4.75
CA THR A 2 -3.50 16.93 -4.01
C THR A 2 -3.51 16.17 -2.68
N THR A 3 -3.69 16.89 -1.58
CA THR A 3 -3.62 16.41 -0.20
C THR A 3 -4.73 15.40 0.06
N GLN A 4 -4.51 14.13 -0.32
CA GLN A 4 -5.51 13.08 -0.15
C GLN A 4 -5.72 12.85 1.35
N SER A 5 -6.89 13.27 1.83
CA SER A 5 -7.35 12.91 3.17
C SER A 5 -7.61 11.40 3.19
N ILE A 6 -7.17 10.72 4.24
CA ILE A 6 -7.35 9.28 4.44
C ILE A 6 -8.32 9.09 5.58
N ARG A 7 -9.31 8.23 5.37
CA ARG A 7 -10.28 7.85 6.39
C ARG A 7 -9.69 6.71 7.23
N ILE A 8 -9.74 6.86 8.53
CA ILE A 8 -9.47 5.81 9.50
C ILE A 8 -10.84 5.26 9.91
N LEU A 9 -11.10 4.00 9.62
CA LEU A 9 -12.36 3.31 9.84
C LEU A 9 -12.21 2.29 10.96
N HIS A 10 -13.26 2.12 11.74
CA HIS A 10 -13.33 1.07 12.76
C HIS A 10 -13.37 -0.30 12.06
N PRO A 11 -12.57 -1.28 12.49
CA PRO A 11 -12.41 -2.54 11.77
C PRO A 11 -13.69 -3.40 11.76
N VAL A 12 -14.52 -3.33 12.80
CA VAL A 12 -15.76 -4.11 12.91
C VAL A 12 -16.97 -3.43 12.25
N THR A 13 -17.19 -2.15 12.53
CA THR A 13 -18.40 -1.43 12.10
C THR A 13 -18.21 -0.67 10.79
N GLY A 14 -16.98 -0.49 10.32
CA GLY A 14 -16.66 0.37 9.17
C GLY A 14 -16.89 1.87 9.42
N ALA A 15 -17.27 2.26 10.64
CA ALA A 15 -17.56 3.65 10.99
C ALA A 15 -16.29 4.51 10.91
N LEU A 16 -16.44 5.76 10.48
CA LEU A 16 -15.33 6.71 10.42
C LEU A 16 -14.88 7.09 11.84
N VAL A 17 -13.65 6.73 12.20
CA VAL A 17 -13.01 7.06 13.49
C VAL A 17 -12.20 8.36 13.38
N GLY A 18 -11.60 8.62 12.22
CA GLY A 18 -10.79 9.83 12.04
C GLY A 18 -10.29 10.05 10.62
N ARG A 19 -9.53 11.14 10.45
CA ARG A 19 -8.88 11.47 9.18
C ARG A 19 -7.38 11.72 9.35
N CYS A 20 -6.60 11.27 8.38
CA CYS A 20 -5.15 11.44 8.28
C CYS A 20 -4.78 12.07 6.93
N ARG A 21 -3.59 12.63 6.80
CA ARG A 21 -3.04 13.12 5.51
C ARG A 21 -1.90 12.23 4.98
N GLY A 22 -1.66 11.09 5.64
CA GLY A 22 -0.60 10.16 5.29
C GLY A 22 0.73 10.52 5.97
N PRO A 23 1.82 9.86 5.56
CA PRO A 23 3.16 10.21 6.04
C PRO A 23 3.59 11.59 5.53
N THR A 24 4.52 12.22 6.23
CA THR A 24 5.26 13.41 5.77
C THR A 24 6.16 13.06 4.59
N GLU A 25 6.78 14.06 3.96
CA GLU A 25 7.78 13.86 2.89
C GLU A 25 8.96 12.97 3.35
N SER A 26 9.26 12.96 4.65
CA SER A 26 10.25 12.06 5.26
C SER A 26 9.76 10.63 5.50
N GLY A 27 8.55 10.27 5.09
CA GLY A 27 7.97 8.93 5.24
C GLY A 27 7.44 8.61 6.64
N VAL A 28 7.40 9.60 7.55
CA VAL A 28 7.00 9.39 8.96
C VAL A 28 5.56 9.86 9.18
N CYS A 29 4.78 9.15 10.00
CA CYS A 29 3.45 9.61 10.36
C CYS A 29 3.55 10.85 11.28
N PRO A 30 2.97 12.01 10.91
CA PRO A 30 3.05 13.23 11.72
C PRO A 30 2.23 13.13 13.02
N LYS A 31 1.37 12.12 13.14
CA LYS A 31 0.51 11.89 14.30
C LYS A 31 0.97 10.72 15.17
N ALA A 32 2.16 10.16 14.92
CA ALA A 32 2.68 9.08 15.75
C ALA A 32 2.80 9.54 17.21
N GLY A 33 2.39 8.70 18.15
CA GLY A 33 2.52 8.98 19.58
C GLY A 33 3.98 8.96 20.04
N PRO A 34 4.26 9.30 21.31
CA PRO A 34 5.63 9.28 21.87
C PRO A 34 6.34 7.92 21.78
N ASN A 35 5.57 6.83 21.72
CA ASN A 35 6.07 5.46 21.52
C ASN A 35 6.25 5.09 20.03
N GLY A 36 6.02 6.03 19.10
CA GLY A 36 6.08 5.85 17.66
C GLY A 36 4.88 5.12 17.06
N VAL A 37 3.86 4.77 17.85
CA VAL A 37 2.67 4.07 17.35
C VAL A 37 1.74 5.05 16.62
N VAL A 38 1.27 4.67 15.44
CA VAL A 38 0.39 5.51 14.63
C VAL A 38 -1.06 5.44 15.12
N PRO A 39 -1.87 6.52 15.01
CA PRO A 39 -3.26 6.52 15.48
C PRO A 39 -4.18 5.56 14.73
N CYS A 40 -3.80 5.17 13.51
CA CYS A 40 -4.53 4.17 12.75
C CYS A 40 -4.16 2.72 13.12
N ALA A 41 -3.27 2.48 14.08
CA ALA A 41 -2.93 1.13 14.52
C ALA A 41 -4.17 0.40 15.06
N GLY A 42 -4.42 -0.81 14.57
CA GLY A 42 -5.63 -1.59 14.87
C GLY A 42 -6.89 -1.13 14.14
N MET A 43 -6.81 -0.20 13.19
CA MET A 43 -7.93 0.34 12.41
C MET A 43 -7.82 -0.04 10.94
N MET A 44 -8.86 0.23 10.15
CA MET A 44 -8.77 0.19 8.69
C MET A 44 -8.47 1.58 8.13
N ILE A 45 -7.66 1.67 7.08
CA ILE A 45 -7.45 2.92 6.33
C ILE A 45 -8.09 2.83 4.94
N ALA A 46 -8.77 3.88 4.51
CA ALA A 46 -9.39 4.00 3.20
C ALA A 46 -9.20 5.41 2.61
N ALA A 47 -9.36 5.57 1.30
CA ALA A 47 -9.34 6.88 0.66
C ALA A 47 -10.43 7.83 1.21
N ALA A 48 -10.24 9.14 1.04
CA ALA A 48 -11.21 10.18 1.43
C ALA A 48 -12.60 9.92 0.85
N GLU A 49 -12.63 9.60 -0.43
CA GLU A 49 -13.83 9.29 -1.17
C GLU A 49 -13.90 7.78 -1.39
N PRO A 50 -15.11 7.22 -1.48
CA PRO A 50 -15.31 5.85 -1.93
C PRO A 50 -14.86 5.74 -3.40
N ASP A 51 -13.54 5.60 -3.59
CA ASP A 51 -12.90 5.31 -4.87
C ASP A 51 -12.93 3.78 -5.03
N PRO A 52 -13.59 3.24 -6.08
CA PRO A 52 -13.62 1.81 -6.35
C PRO A 52 -12.22 1.18 -6.48
N GLY A 53 -11.21 2.00 -6.80
CA GLY A 53 -9.80 1.57 -6.88
C GLY A 53 -9.05 1.58 -5.54
N TYR A 54 -9.70 1.94 -4.42
CA TYR A 54 -9.12 1.90 -3.08
C TYR A 54 -9.87 0.89 -2.21
N TRP A 55 -9.20 -0.17 -1.79
CA TRP A 55 -9.74 -1.08 -0.78
C TRP A 55 -9.28 -0.66 0.62
N PRO A 56 -10.15 -0.80 1.64
CA PRO A 56 -9.73 -0.62 3.02
C PRO A 56 -8.59 -1.59 3.39
N VAL A 57 -7.54 -1.08 4.01
CA VAL A 57 -6.41 -1.89 4.49
C VAL A 57 -6.43 -1.91 6.02
N PRO A 58 -6.48 -3.09 6.66
CA PRO A 58 -6.34 -3.18 8.11
C PRO A 58 -4.90 -2.90 8.49
N ILE A 59 -4.72 -2.07 9.52
CA ILE A 59 -3.43 -1.75 10.12
C ILE A 59 -3.28 -2.58 11.40
N PRO A 60 -2.17 -3.32 11.58
CA PRO A 60 -1.93 -4.08 12.80
C PRO A 60 -1.96 -3.19 14.06
N ARG A 61 -2.21 -3.80 15.23
CA ARG A 61 -2.05 -3.10 16.52
C ARG A 61 -0.57 -2.81 16.78
N GLY A 62 -0.28 -1.72 17.50
CA GLY A 62 1.11 -1.32 17.82
C GLY A 62 1.95 -0.87 16.62
N TYR A 63 1.33 -0.71 15.44
CA TYR A 63 2.02 -0.39 14.20
C TYR A 63 2.65 1.01 14.25
N ARG A 64 3.84 1.15 13.67
CA ARG A 64 4.65 2.37 13.72
C ARG A 64 4.90 3.04 12.36
N HIS A 65 4.43 2.41 11.28
CA HIS A 65 4.60 2.92 9.91
C HIS A 65 3.24 3.32 9.32
N CYS A 66 3.23 4.05 8.21
CA CYS A 66 1.99 4.42 7.52
C CYS A 66 1.92 3.63 6.22
N ASP A 67 0.90 2.78 6.04
CA ASP A 67 0.81 1.83 4.91
C ASP A 67 0.12 2.37 3.65
N LEU A 68 -0.32 3.63 3.66
CA LEU A 68 -0.84 4.30 2.46
C LEU A 68 0.06 4.22 1.22
N PRO A 69 1.40 4.31 1.35
CA PRO A 69 2.28 4.13 0.21
C PRO A 69 2.04 2.81 -0.50
N TRP A 70 1.70 1.71 0.19
CA TRP A 70 1.54 0.39 -0.47
C TRP A 70 0.30 0.32 -1.37
N ASN A 71 -0.84 0.85 -0.94
CA ASN A 71 -2.04 0.92 -1.78
C ASN A 71 -1.81 1.80 -3.01
N GLU A 72 -1.15 2.95 -2.83
CA GLU A 72 -0.79 3.83 -3.94
C GLU A 72 0.19 3.17 -4.91
N MET A 73 1.15 2.39 -4.39
CA MET A 73 2.11 1.63 -5.20
C MET A 73 1.41 0.53 -6.01
N VAL A 74 0.50 -0.26 -5.42
CA VAL A 74 -0.30 -1.24 -6.18
C VAL A 74 -1.08 -0.56 -7.29
N ARG A 75 -1.78 0.55 -7.00
CA ARG A 75 -2.52 1.32 -8.02
C ARG A 75 -1.61 1.85 -9.12
N SER A 76 -0.42 2.33 -8.76
CA SER A 76 0.57 2.81 -9.73
C SER A 76 0.98 1.69 -10.67
N CYS A 77 1.33 0.51 -10.12
CA CYS A 77 1.68 -0.67 -10.90
C CYS A 77 0.52 -1.14 -11.80
N LEU A 78 -0.71 -1.19 -11.30
CA LEU A 78 -1.87 -1.58 -12.11
C LEU A 78 -2.17 -0.58 -13.23
N ARG A 79 -2.07 0.72 -12.98
CA ARG A 79 -2.21 1.75 -14.03
C ARG A 79 -1.12 1.62 -15.09
N GLU A 80 0.11 1.36 -14.70
CA GLU A 80 1.20 1.15 -15.65
C GLU A 80 1.00 -0.12 -16.49
N SER A 81 0.50 -1.21 -15.87
CA SER A 81 0.12 -2.43 -16.59
C SER A 81 -0.94 -2.14 -17.66
N GLU A 82 -2.01 -1.42 -17.30
CA GLU A 82 -3.08 -1.07 -18.23
C GLU A 82 -2.59 -0.13 -19.34
N HIS A 83 -1.74 0.85 -19.00
CA HIS A 83 -1.13 1.73 -19.98
C HIS A 83 -0.25 0.95 -20.98
N CYS A 84 0.55 -0.01 -20.51
CA CYS A 84 1.32 -0.90 -21.37
C CYS A 84 0.42 -1.69 -22.33
N ARG A 85 -0.68 -2.24 -21.82
CA ARG A 85 -1.68 -2.97 -22.62
C ARG A 85 -2.32 -2.10 -23.70
N GLN A 86 -2.75 -0.89 -23.34
CA GLN A 86 -3.34 0.06 -24.30
C GLN A 86 -2.34 0.46 -25.39
N ARG A 87 -1.09 0.70 -25.03
CA ARG A 87 -0.01 0.97 -26.00
C ARG A 87 0.25 -0.23 -26.90
N TRP A 88 0.19 -1.44 -26.36
CA TRP A 88 0.33 -2.67 -27.12
C TRP A 88 -0.80 -2.82 -28.14
N GLN A 89 -2.06 -2.61 -27.74
CA GLN A 89 -3.22 -2.66 -28.63
C GLN A 89 -3.18 -1.57 -29.70
N SER A 90 -2.75 -0.37 -29.34
CA SER A 90 -2.57 0.75 -30.28
C SER A 90 -1.48 0.43 -31.32
N GLY A 91 -0.40 -0.24 -30.90
CA GLY A 91 0.65 -0.73 -31.80
C GLY A 91 0.12 -1.77 -32.79
N LEU A 92 -0.65 -2.75 -32.31
CA LEU A 92 -1.31 -3.73 -33.16
C LEU A 92 -2.22 -3.05 -34.20
N LYS A 93 -3.05 -2.10 -33.77
CA LYS A 93 -3.94 -1.36 -34.68
C LYS A 93 -3.16 -0.63 -35.79
N ARG A 94 -2.04 0.00 -35.46
CA ARG A 94 -1.17 0.64 -36.46
C ARG A 94 -0.60 -0.37 -37.45
N GLU A 95 -0.16 -1.53 -36.97
CA GLU A 95 0.40 -2.58 -37.83
C GLU A 95 -0.67 -3.18 -38.76
N THR A 96 -1.87 -3.41 -38.25
CA THR A 96 -3.03 -3.82 -39.06
C THR A 96 -3.32 -2.80 -40.16
N LEU A 97 -3.38 -1.51 -39.83
CA LEU A 97 -3.60 -0.45 -40.82
C LEU A 97 -2.49 -0.39 -41.87
N ARG A 98 -1.23 -0.61 -41.46
CA ARG A 98 -0.07 -0.67 -42.36
C ARG A 98 -0.21 -1.81 -43.37
N LEU A 99 -0.53 -3.03 -42.92
CA LEU A 99 -0.69 -4.17 -43.83
C LEU A 99 -1.88 -3.99 -44.78
N ARG A 100 -3.01 -3.46 -44.29
CA ARG A 100 -4.16 -3.15 -45.15
C ARG A 100 -3.84 -2.08 -46.19
N ALA A 101 -2.99 -1.10 -45.86
CA ALA A 101 -2.52 -0.12 -46.84
C ALA A 101 -1.65 -0.78 -47.92
N LEU A 102 -0.73 -1.67 -47.54
CA LEU A 102 0.12 -2.41 -48.48
C LEU A 102 -0.67 -3.36 -49.39
N ALA A 103 -1.69 -4.03 -48.84
CA ALA A 103 -2.59 -4.87 -49.63
C ALA A 103 -3.36 -4.03 -50.68
N ARG A 104 -3.88 -2.86 -50.27
CA ARG A 104 -4.59 -1.92 -51.15
C ARG A 104 -3.68 -1.32 -52.23
N SER A 105 -2.40 -1.09 -51.95
CA SER A 105 -1.43 -0.64 -52.96
C SER A 105 -0.99 -1.76 -53.92
N GLY A 106 -1.50 -2.98 -53.76
CA GLY A 106 -1.20 -4.11 -54.63
C GLY A 106 0.12 -4.83 -54.34
N ASP A 107 0.69 -4.69 -53.13
CA ASP A 107 1.91 -5.43 -52.75
C ASP A 107 1.70 -6.94 -52.98
N PRO A 108 2.53 -7.60 -53.80
CA PRO A 108 2.33 -9.01 -54.16
C PRO A 108 2.19 -9.96 -52.98
N ARG A 109 2.80 -9.63 -51.83
CA ARG A 109 2.76 -10.44 -50.61
C ARG A 109 1.40 -10.44 -49.93
N TYR A 110 0.67 -9.33 -50.02
CA TYR A 110 -0.54 -9.09 -49.23
C TYR A 110 -1.81 -8.95 -50.09
N ARG A 111 -1.69 -8.66 -51.39
CA ARG A 111 -2.83 -8.37 -52.29
C ARG A 111 -3.87 -9.49 -52.43
N LYS A 112 -3.52 -10.73 -52.09
CA LYS A 112 -4.43 -11.90 -52.14
C LYS A 112 -4.96 -12.32 -50.76
N MET A 113 -4.51 -11.67 -49.69
CA MET A 113 -4.91 -12.01 -48.33
C MET A 113 -6.31 -11.46 -48.03
N THR A 114 -7.10 -12.23 -47.29
CA THR A 114 -8.38 -11.74 -46.75
C THR A 114 -8.15 -10.76 -45.60
N GLU A 115 -9.16 -10.00 -45.20
CA GLU A 115 -9.08 -9.12 -44.01
C GLU A 115 -8.67 -9.90 -42.75
N ARG A 116 -9.18 -11.12 -42.58
CA ARG A 116 -8.81 -12.00 -41.47
C ARG A 116 -7.34 -12.42 -41.54
N ASP A 117 -6.83 -12.75 -42.72
CA ASP A 117 -5.42 -13.11 -42.90
C ASP A 117 -4.50 -11.93 -42.61
N LEU A 118 -4.90 -10.72 -43.01
CA LEU A 118 -4.18 -9.49 -42.70
C LEU A 118 -4.16 -9.21 -41.19
N ASP A 119 -5.25 -9.43 -40.48
CA ASP A 119 -5.31 -9.27 -39.02
C ASP A 119 -4.40 -10.27 -38.30
N ILE A 120 -4.42 -11.54 -38.70
CA ILE A 120 -3.55 -12.59 -38.15
C ILE A 120 -2.08 -12.27 -38.43
N THR A 121 -1.78 -11.82 -39.66
CA THR A 121 -0.43 -11.46 -40.09
C THR A 121 0.09 -10.24 -39.34
N ALA A 122 -0.74 -9.21 -39.15
CA ALA A 122 -0.41 -8.03 -38.36
C ALA A 122 -0.13 -8.40 -36.91
N LEU A 123 -0.96 -9.27 -36.32
CA LEU A 123 -0.75 -9.79 -34.98
C LEU A 123 0.60 -10.51 -34.86
N TRP A 124 0.95 -11.35 -35.84
CA TRP A 124 2.21 -12.08 -35.84
C TRP A 124 3.42 -11.14 -35.93
N TYR A 125 3.43 -10.21 -36.89
CA TYR A 125 4.51 -9.22 -37.01
C TYR A 125 4.63 -8.34 -35.77
N TRP A 126 3.50 -7.83 -35.26
CA TRP A 126 3.49 -6.99 -34.09
C TRP A 126 4.06 -7.74 -32.88
N ARG A 127 3.60 -8.97 -32.59
CA ARG A 127 4.09 -9.78 -31.47
C ARG A 127 5.59 -10.06 -31.50
N LEU A 128 6.17 -10.19 -32.69
CA LEU A 128 7.61 -10.43 -32.85
C LEU A 128 8.46 -9.17 -32.72
N SER A 129 7.85 -7.99 -32.87
CA SER A 129 8.55 -6.71 -32.76
C SER A 129 9.16 -6.49 -31.37
N VAL A 130 10.29 -5.79 -31.33
CA VAL A 130 10.98 -5.42 -30.08
C VAL A 130 10.06 -4.57 -29.19
N ALA A 131 9.30 -3.65 -29.78
CA ALA A 131 8.38 -2.78 -29.06
C ALA A 131 7.27 -3.57 -28.35
N ALA A 132 6.62 -4.52 -29.04
CA ALA A 132 5.58 -5.34 -28.43
C ALA A 132 6.11 -6.21 -27.30
N LYS A 133 7.30 -6.83 -27.47
CA LYS A 133 7.95 -7.61 -26.42
C LYS A 133 8.28 -6.75 -25.20
N SER A 134 8.85 -5.56 -25.42
CA SER A 134 9.16 -4.61 -24.35
C SER A 134 7.91 -4.21 -23.55
N LEU A 135 6.81 -3.87 -24.23
CA LEU A 135 5.54 -3.54 -23.60
C LEU A 135 4.96 -4.72 -22.81
N HIS A 136 5.04 -5.93 -23.35
CA HIS A 136 4.57 -7.13 -22.66
C HIS A 136 5.40 -7.43 -21.40
N HIS A 137 6.73 -7.31 -21.48
CA HIS A 137 7.59 -7.47 -20.31
C HIS A 137 7.37 -6.37 -19.26
N ALA A 138 7.12 -5.12 -19.69
CA ALA A 138 6.78 -4.03 -18.78
C ALA A 138 5.44 -4.28 -18.09
N GLU A 139 4.40 -4.68 -18.83
CA GLU A 139 3.10 -5.06 -18.30
C GLU A 139 3.25 -6.17 -17.24
N LYS A 140 3.97 -7.25 -17.60
CA LYS A 140 4.20 -8.38 -16.69
C LYS A 140 4.92 -7.96 -15.41
N ARG A 141 6.00 -7.17 -15.51
CA ARG A 141 6.72 -6.67 -14.34
C ARG A 141 5.82 -5.82 -13.43
N ALA A 142 4.98 -4.97 -14.01
CA ALA A 142 4.06 -4.15 -13.25
C ALA A 142 3.00 -5.02 -12.53
N GLN A 143 2.49 -6.06 -13.18
CA GLN A 143 1.59 -7.04 -12.55
C GLN A 143 2.28 -7.82 -11.43
N ASP A 144 3.49 -8.30 -11.65
CA ASP A 144 4.27 -9.04 -10.65
C ASP A 144 4.55 -8.15 -9.43
N GLN A 145 4.89 -6.88 -9.63
CA GLN A 145 5.06 -5.91 -8.52
C GLN A 145 3.76 -5.66 -7.77
N ALA A 146 2.65 -5.45 -8.49
CA ALA A 146 1.34 -5.29 -7.86
C ALA A 146 0.98 -6.51 -6.99
N LYS A 147 1.25 -7.72 -7.49
CA LYS A 147 1.05 -8.96 -6.76
C LYS A 147 1.91 -9.03 -5.49
N VAL A 148 3.20 -8.73 -5.56
CA VAL A 148 4.09 -8.72 -4.38
C VAL A 148 3.56 -7.78 -3.29
N TYR A 149 3.08 -6.60 -3.67
CA TYR A 149 2.51 -5.65 -2.72
C TYR A 149 1.19 -6.14 -2.11
N LEU A 150 0.34 -6.81 -2.89
CA LEU A 150 -0.88 -7.44 -2.38
C LEU A 150 -0.57 -8.59 -1.43
N ASP A 151 0.32 -9.51 -1.83
CA ASP A 151 0.74 -10.66 -1.02
C ASP A 151 1.35 -10.19 0.32
N LEU A 152 2.18 -9.15 0.29
CA LEU A 152 2.74 -8.55 1.51
C LEU A 152 1.65 -7.94 2.39
N THR A 153 0.64 -7.31 1.78
CA THR A 153 -0.51 -6.78 2.51
C THR A 153 -1.26 -7.90 3.19
N GLU A 154 -1.59 -8.98 2.47
CA GLU A 154 -2.29 -10.17 2.99
C GLU A 154 -1.52 -10.88 4.10
N TYR A 155 -0.22 -11.12 3.91
CA TYR A 155 0.66 -11.68 4.94
C TYR A 155 0.65 -10.84 6.21
N ARG A 156 0.63 -9.51 6.09
CA ARG A 156 0.52 -8.63 7.26
C ARG A 156 -0.86 -8.69 7.91
N ARG A 157 -1.95 -8.89 7.14
CA ARG A 157 -3.30 -9.10 7.71
C ARG A 157 -3.33 -10.36 8.56
N SER A 158 -2.72 -11.45 8.09
CA SER A 158 -2.71 -12.72 8.83
C SER A 158 -1.93 -12.61 10.15
N LEU A 159 -0.80 -11.89 10.15
CA LEU A 159 -0.05 -11.60 11.38
C LEU A 159 -0.88 -10.79 12.40
N ALA A 160 -1.63 -9.78 11.95
CA ALA A 160 -2.48 -8.98 12.84
C ALA A 160 -3.69 -9.75 13.42
N GLY A 161 -4.18 -10.77 12.72
CA GLY A 161 -5.27 -11.63 13.19
C GLY A 161 -4.85 -12.63 14.27
N SER A 162 -3.58 -13.03 14.29
CA SER A 162 -3.04 -13.99 15.25
C SER A 162 -2.85 -13.45 16.67
N ASP A 163 -2.82 -12.11 16.85
CA ASP A 163 -2.70 -11.46 18.16
C ASP A 163 -4.03 -11.32 18.93
N VAL A 164 -5.13 -11.90 18.42
CA VAL A 164 -6.43 -11.92 19.11
C VAL A 164 -6.53 -13.15 20.00
N SER A 165 -5.71 -13.18 21.06
CA SER A 165 -5.91 -14.03 22.24
C SER A 165 -5.72 -13.21 23.51
N VAL A 166 -6.60 -12.23 23.72
CA VAL A 166 -6.80 -11.64 25.05
C VAL A 166 -8.29 -11.69 25.34
N GLY A 167 -8.71 -12.79 25.95
CA GLY A 167 -9.91 -12.80 26.78
C GLY A 167 -9.59 -12.12 28.12
N PRO A 168 -10.49 -11.28 28.66
CA PRO A 168 -10.40 -10.81 30.03
C PRO A 168 -10.99 -11.86 31.00
N ASP A 169 -10.62 -11.75 32.28
CA ASP A 169 -11.23 -12.35 33.48
C ASP A 169 -10.89 -13.79 33.89
N ARG A 170 -10.18 -13.94 35.04
CA ARG A 170 -10.86 -13.97 36.35
C ARG A 170 -9.90 -13.88 37.54
N SER A 171 -10.25 -12.97 38.44
CA SER A 171 -9.84 -12.83 39.83
C SER A 171 -9.78 -14.19 40.58
N SER A 172 -8.64 -14.47 41.21
CA SER A 172 -8.52 -15.45 42.30
C SER A 172 -7.62 -14.90 43.41
N ARG A 173 -8.29 -14.21 44.34
CA ARG A 173 -8.06 -14.13 45.79
C ARG A 173 -6.66 -14.52 46.30
N LEU A 174 -5.91 -13.52 46.79
CA LEU A 174 -5.04 -13.68 47.94
C LEU A 174 -5.56 -12.74 49.05
N GLY A 175 -5.90 -13.34 50.19
CA GLY A 175 -6.52 -12.68 51.33
C GLY A 175 -5.59 -11.76 52.13
N PRO A 176 -6.10 -11.12 53.20
CA PRO A 176 -5.35 -10.16 53.99
C PRO A 176 -4.39 -10.87 54.95
N VAL A 177 -3.13 -10.43 54.98
CA VAL A 177 -2.15 -10.80 56.02
C VAL A 177 -2.21 -9.76 57.14
N PRO A 178 -2.44 -10.15 58.40
CA PRO A 178 -2.41 -9.23 59.54
C PRO A 178 -1.03 -9.18 60.20
N GLY A 179 -0.64 -7.99 60.65
CA GLY A 179 0.24 -7.79 61.81
C GLY A 179 1.75 -7.75 61.60
N GLY A 180 2.37 -6.60 61.88
CA GLY A 180 3.83 -6.47 61.94
C GLY A 180 4.29 -5.03 62.24
N ARG A 181 4.44 -4.73 63.53
CA ARG A 181 4.71 -3.42 64.16
C ARG A 181 6.17 -2.93 64.00
N GLN A 182 6.33 -1.60 63.91
CA GLN A 182 7.46 -0.73 64.36
C GLN A 182 8.79 -0.84 63.54
N SER A 183 9.61 0.19 63.28
CA SER A 183 9.88 1.43 64.01
C SER A 183 10.59 2.47 63.12
N SER A 184 10.30 3.74 63.40
CA SER A 184 11.12 4.96 63.39
C SER A 184 12.52 4.98 62.71
N GLY A 185 12.77 6.02 61.91
CA GLY A 185 14.15 6.48 61.66
C GLY A 185 14.36 7.52 60.56
N VAL A 186 14.28 8.80 60.92
CA VAL A 186 15.14 9.90 60.41
C VAL A 186 14.99 10.35 58.93
N MET A 187 14.30 11.48 58.74
CA MET A 187 14.67 12.54 57.76
C MET A 187 15.64 13.52 58.47
N PRO A 188 16.31 14.52 57.83
CA PRO A 188 16.26 14.97 56.43
C PRO A 188 17.65 15.28 55.81
N ARG A 189 17.73 15.61 54.52
CA ARG A 189 18.22 16.93 54.05
C ARG A 189 18.24 17.10 52.53
N SER A 190 17.71 18.24 52.14
CA SER A 190 17.74 18.89 50.83
C SER A 190 19.12 19.48 50.54
N VAL A 191 19.65 19.30 49.32
CA VAL A 191 20.51 20.29 48.64
C VAL A 191 20.31 20.21 47.11
N ARG A 192 19.75 21.29 46.56
CA ARG A 192 20.03 21.90 45.25
C ARG A 192 20.48 23.34 45.56
N PRO A 193 20.98 24.18 44.62
CA PRO A 193 21.59 23.95 43.30
C PRO A 193 22.90 24.77 43.10
N THR A 194 23.64 24.57 42.01
CA THR A 194 24.43 25.68 41.40
C THR A 194 24.61 25.51 39.90
N ALA A 195 24.62 26.65 39.22
CA ALA A 195 24.50 26.84 37.79
C ALA A 195 25.86 27.08 37.08
N ALA A 196 25.78 27.06 35.75
CA ALA A 196 26.52 27.86 34.77
C ALA A 196 28.03 27.59 34.53
N ALA A 197 28.38 27.35 33.26
CA ALA A 197 29.25 28.24 32.50
C ALA A 197 29.15 27.95 31.00
N ALA A 198 28.95 29.03 30.24
CA ALA A 198 29.10 29.11 28.80
C ALA A 198 30.58 29.26 28.43
N GLY A 199 30.95 28.85 27.22
CA GLY A 199 32.25 29.17 26.62
C GLY A 199 32.11 29.09 25.10
N ARG A 200 32.39 30.21 24.44
CA ARG A 200 32.31 30.44 22.99
C ARG A 200 33.47 29.79 22.25
#